data_AF-A0A2U1RPV9-F1
#
_entry.id   AF-A0A2U1RPV9-F1
#
_cell.length_a   1.000
_cell.length_b   1.000
_cell.length_c   1.000
_cell.angle_alpha   90.00
_cell.angle_beta   90.00
_cell.angle_gamma   90.00
#
_symmetry.space_group_name_H-M   'P 1'
#
loop_
_entity.id
_entity.type
_entity.pdbx_description
1 polymer ?
#
loop_
_entity_poly.entity_id
_entity_poly.type
_entity_poly.pdbx_seq_one_letter_code
_entity_poly.pdbx_strand_id
1 'polypeptide(L)'
;MALYLYYGKIGDGKSHEVVSSEILPAVRDGRKVYVYMDGLNPRRCGQFAGRNANIVMWDNVDEVRAAVQLEVDDREGVGLKIDRGSLIVVDEAQLVWDAREWQRTGKQSLAFMEYHRHFGLDVVLITQAPGRLDKGLVRLANECLHVKNLRFLSTALGGRYVVNVRQTPQDREPVATMRRKFDSNVFACYRSSTAVRGAKVHGRGIRGAMLWGPAAAALALILYVRSGGIGIFQGRVADVQVTTGGVHEAKHFEIPNAGAERAKWDPPTPGITGDGRGSAEPGEAATAARPAQADDAVGQSSDEKRIVGVVEVDGAVQVWRDGDHWMR
;
A
#
# COMPACT_ATOMS: atom_id res chain seq x y z
N MET A 1 -21.40 -13.44 8.12
CA MET A 1 -20.43 -13.85 9.14
C MET A 1 -19.06 -13.83 8.54
N ALA A 2 -18.28 -12.83 8.91
CA ALA A 2 -16.97 -12.57 8.35
C ALA A 2 -16.00 -12.03 9.42
N LEU A 3 -14.71 -12.19 9.11
CA LEU A 3 -13.62 -11.55 9.83
C LEU A 3 -13.10 -10.39 8.99
N TYR A 4 -13.26 -9.17 9.50
CA TYR A 4 -12.81 -7.94 8.86
C TYR A 4 -11.56 -7.40 9.54
N LEU A 5 -10.57 -6.96 8.76
CA LEU A 5 -9.37 -6.32 9.25
C LEU A 5 -9.29 -4.86 8.79
N TYR A 6 -9.58 -3.92 9.68
CA TYR A 6 -9.46 -2.49 9.42
C TYR A 6 -8.07 -1.98 9.79
N TYR A 7 -7.40 -1.28 8.87
CA TYR A 7 -6.06 -0.76 9.11
C TYR A 7 -5.77 0.58 8.44
N GLY A 8 -4.70 1.26 8.87
CA GLY A 8 -4.38 2.63 8.50
C GLY A 8 -3.67 3.40 9.61
N LYS A 9 -3.16 4.59 9.31
CA LYS A 9 -2.40 5.39 10.28
C LYS A 9 -3.28 5.93 11.41
N ILE A 10 -2.64 6.45 12.45
CA ILE A 10 -3.33 7.17 13.53
C ILE A 10 -4.05 8.38 12.94
N GLY A 11 -5.33 8.56 13.28
CA GLY A 11 -6.14 9.67 12.78
C GLY A 11 -6.76 9.47 11.39
N ASP A 12 -6.58 8.29 10.77
CA ASP A 12 -7.19 7.99 9.47
C ASP A 12 -8.71 7.77 9.52
N GLY A 13 -9.26 7.57 10.71
CA GLY A 13 -10.71 7.41 10.90
C GLY A 13 -11.20 5.97 10.98
N LYS A 14 -10.31 4.99 11.21
CA LYS A 14 -10.64 3.56 11.32
C LYS A 14 -11.81 3.28 12.27
N SER A 15 -11.71 3.77 13.51
CA SER A 15 -12.74 3.55 14.53
C SER A 15 -14.06 4.24 14.18
N HIS A 16 -14.02 5.40 13.50
CA HIS A 16 -15.23 6.05 12.99
C HIS A 16 -15.92 5.19 11.93
N GLU A 17 -15.17 4.67 10.95
CA GLU A 17 -15.69 3.76 9.93
C GLU A 17 -16.32 2.52 10.56
N VAL A 18 -15.63 1.85 11.49
CA VAL A 18 -16.15 0.64 12.17
C VAL A 18 -17.41 0.94 12.98
N VAL A 19 -17.47 2.07 13.69
CA VAL A 19 -18.69 2.45 14.41
C VAL A 19 -19.84 2.65 13.43
N SER A 20 -19.59 3.31 12.29
CA SER A 20 -20.61 3.62 11.29
C SER A 20 -21.09 2.42 10.47
N SER A 21 -20.17 1.53 10.09
CA SER A 21 -20.41 0.44 9.12
C SER A 21 -20.68 -0.89 9.80
N GLU A 22 -20.22 -1.09 11.05
CA GLU A 22 -20.34 -2.38 11.74
C GLU A 22 -21.20 -2.25 13.01
N ILE A 23 -20.80 -1.40 13.97
CA ILE A 23 -21.42 -1.35 15.29
C ILE A 23 -22.86 -0.82 15.21
N LEU A 24 -23.07 0.32 14.56
CA LEU A 24 -24.40 0.94 14.49
C LEU A 24 -25.41 0.06 13.73
N PRO A 25 -25.08 -0.55 12.58
CA PRO A 25 -25.94 -1.56 11.95
C PRO A 25 -26.22 -2.76 12.87
N ALA A 26 -25.22 -3.34 13.52
CA ALA A 26 -25.45 -4.48 14.43
C ALA A 26 -26.39 -4.11 15.60
N VAL A 27 -26.26 -2.91 16.15
CA VAL A 27 -27.17 -2.40 17.19
C VAL A 27 -28.59 -2.20 16.63
N ARG A 28 -28.75 -1.66 15.41
CA ARG A 28 -30.06 -1.53 14.75
C ARG A 28 -30.72 -2.89 14.58
N ASP A 29 -29.95 -3.89 14.18
CA ASP A 29 -30.41 -5.28 14.03
C ASP A 29 -30.70 -5.96 15.38
N GLY A 30 -30.26 -5.35 16.49
CA GLY A 30 -30.49 -5.85 17.84
C GLY A 30 -29.54 -6.96 18.23
N ARG A 31 -28.44 -7.09 17.49
CA ARG A 31 -27.36 -8.02 17.80
C ARG A 31 -26.67 -7.55 19.07
N LYS A 32 -26.21 -8.52 19.85
CA LYS A 32 -25.28 -8.26 20.94
C LYS A 32 -23.92 -7.92 20.34
N VAL A 33 -23.26 -6.90 20.90
CA VAL A 33 -21.96 -6.42 20.43
C VAL A 33 -20.96 -6.46 21.58
N TYR A 34 -19.85 -7.14 21.39
CA TYR A 34 -18.73 -7.16 22.32
C TYR A 34 -17.64 -6.25 21.78
N VAL A 35 -17.15 -5.32 22.60
CA VAL A 35 -16.25 -4.28 22.14
C VAL A 35 -15.09 -4.07 23.10
N TYR A 36 -13.87 -4.23 22.59
CA TYR A 36 -12.66 -3.69 23.20
C TYR A 36 -12.23 -2.45 22.42
N MET A 37 -12.72 -1.28 22.81
CA MET A 37 -12.43 0.00 22.15
C MET A 37 -12.59 1.16 23.15
N ASP A 38 -11.58 2.01 23.24
CA ASP A 38 -11.65 3.22 24.08
C ASP A 38 -12.63 4.25 23.49
N GLY A 39 -13.38 4.92 24.36
CA GLY A 39 -14.19 6.09 23.99
C GLY A 39 -15.51 5.79 23.28
N LEU A 40 -15.95 4.53 23.18
CA LEU A 40 -17.29 4.18 22.70
C LEU A 40 -18.34 4.51 23.77
N ASN A 41 -19.49 5.05 23.35
CA ASN A 41 -20.61 5.37 24.24
C ASN A 41 -21.85 4.55 23.86
N PRO A 42 -22.12 3.42 24.56
CA PRO A 42 -23.24 2.54 24.25
C PRO A 42 -24.62 3.22 24.25
N ARG A 43 -24.84 4.16 25.19
CA ARG A 43 -26.12 4.88 25.27
C ARG A 43 -26.38 5.70 24.00
N ARG A 44 -25.35 6.39 23.51
CA ARG A 44 -25.46 7.18 22.27
C ARG A 44 -25.56 6.30 21.04
N CYS A 45 -24.86 5.17 21.00
CA CYS A 45 -25.05 4.17 19.95
C CYS A 45 -26.52 3.73 19.88
N GLY A 46 -27.14 3.44 21.02
CA GLY A 46 -28.54 3.05 21.08
C GLY A 46 -29.51 4.16 20.64
N GLN A 47 -29.31 5.38 21.14
CA GLN A 47 -30.09 6.55 20.72
C GLN A 47 -30.02 6.75 19.20
N PHE A 48 -28.82 6.68 18.62
CA PHE A 48 -28.62 6.86 17.18
C PHE A 48 -29.18 5.70 16.35
N ALA A 49 -29.15 4.48 16.90
CA ALA A 49 -29.74 3.31 16.28
C ALA A 49 -31.27 3.24 16.45
N GLY A 50 -31.88 4.08 17.29
CA GLY A 50 -33.32 4.04 17.60
C GLY A 50 -33.74 2.83 18.44
N ARG A 51 -32.80 2.24 19.19
CA ARG A 51 -32.99 0.98 19.94
C ARG A 51 -32.04 0.91 21.14
N ASN A 52 -32.42 0.19 22.19
CA ASN A 52 -31.48 -0.09 23.29
C ASN A 52 -30.27 -0.89 22.78
N ALA A 53 -29.07 -0.33 23.00
CA ALA A 53 -27.83 -0.97 22.58
C ALA A 53 -27.43 -2.08 23.56
N ASN A 54 -27.37 -3.31 23.07
CA ASN A 54 -26.82 -4.46 23.79
C ASN A 54 -25.31 -4.55 23.53
N ILE A 55 -24.55 -3.64 24.13
CA ILE A 55 -23.10 -3.55 23.96
C ILE A 55 -22.42 -3.92 25.28
N VAL A 56 -21.54 -4.91 25.23
CA VAL A 56 -20.65 -5.32 26.32
C VAL A 56 -19.28 -4.74 26.03
N MET A 57 -18.80 -3.88 26.91
CA MET A 57 -17.44 -3.32 26.83
C MET A 57 -16.48 -4.24 27.57
N TRP A 58 -15.34 -4.54 26.96
CA TRP A 58 -14.20 -5.15 27.63
C TRP A 58 -13.23 -4.07 28.07
N ASP A 59 -12.76 -4.16 29.31
CA ASP A 59 -11.93 -3.11 29.91
C ASP A 59 -10.43 -3.36 29.71
N ASN A 60 -10.03 -4.62 29.47
CA ASN A 60 -8.64 -5.02 29.35
C ASN A 60 -8.45 -6.17 28.34
N VAL A 61 -7.19 -6.39 27.96
CA VAL A 61 -6.80 -7.44 26.99
C VAL A 61 -7.11 -8.85 27.51
N ASP A 62 -7.04 -9.08 28.82
CA ASP A 62 -7.22 -10.41 29.40
C ASP A 62 -8.68 -10.87 29.32
N GLU A 63 -9.64 -9.94 29.43
CA GLU A 63 -11.06 -10.23 29.15
C GLU A 63 -11.29 -10.64 27.70
N VAL A 64 -10.67 -9.93 26.75
CA VAL A 64 -10.75 -10.30 25.32
C VAL A 64 -10.16 -11.68 25.11
N ARG A 65 -8.96 -11.95 25.65
CA ARG A 65 -8.31 -13.27 25.52
C ARG A 65 -9.17 -14.36 26.16
N ALA A 66 -9.69 -14.14 27.35
CA ALA A 66 -10.51 -15.12 28.05
C ALA A 66 -11.82 -15.43 27.31
N ALA A 67 -12.40 -14.45 26.63
CA ALA A 67 -13.62 -14.58 25.85
C ALA A 67 -13.40 -15.23 24.48
N VAL A 68 -12.26 -14.96 23.86
CA VAL A 68 -11.92 -15.36 22.48
C VAL A 68 -10.93 -16.54 22.51
N GLN A 69 -11.33 -17.58 23.22
CA GLN A 69 -10.63 -18.86 23.33
C GLN A 69 -11.62 -19.99 23.06
N LEU A 70 -11.21 -20.91 22.18
CA LEU A 70 -11.94 -22.12 21.88
C LEU A 70 -10.94 -23.28 21.89
N GLU A 71 -11.30 -24.40 22.51
CA GLU A 71 -10.51 -25.62 22.39
C GLU A 71 -10.48 -26.07 20.92
N VAL A 72 -9.33 -26.57 20.46
CA VAL A 72 -9.08 -26.84 19.02
C VAL A 72 -10.12 -27.81 18.43
N ASP A 73 -10.66 -28.72 19.24
CA ASP A 73 -11.63 -29.74 18.83
C ASP A 73 -13.09 -29.38 19.16
N ASP A 74 -13.34 -28.22 19.80
CA ASP A 74 -14.69 -27.79 20.18
C ASP A 74 -15.44 -27.11 19.03
N ARG A 75 -15.83 -27.91 18.03
CA ARG A 75 -16.59 -27.44 16.86
C ARG A 75 -18.02 -27.05 17.18
N GLU A 76 -18.57 -27.63 18.24
CA GLU A 76 -19.93 -27.33 18.68
C GLU A 76 -20.00 -26.03 19.48
N GLY A 77 -18.87 -25.50 19.97
CA GLY A 77 -18.81 -24.26 20.71
C GLY A 77 -19.36 -24.40 22.13
N VAL A 78 -19.11 -25.54 22.78
CA VAL A 78 -19.52 -25.82 24.16
C VAL A 78 -18.80 -24.88 25.14
N GLY A 79 -17.52 -24.59 24.88
CA GLY A 79 -16.70 -23.65 25.64
C GLY A 79 -16.85 -22.19 25.22
N LEU A 80 -17.75 -21.88 24.27
CA LEU A 80 -17.93 -20.53 23.76
C LEU A 80 -18.48 -19.60 24.84
N LYS A 81 -17.71 -18.56 25.19
CA LYS A 81 -18.11 -17.54 26.19
C LYS A 81 -18.85 -16.34 25.60
N ILE A 82 -19.10 -16.37 24.29
CA ILE A 82 -19.72 -15.30 23.53
C ILE A 82 -21.05 -15.77 22.99
N ASP A 83 -22.09 -14.95 23.12
CA ASP A 83 -23.40 -15.27 22.56
C ASP A 83 -23.31 -15.44 21.03
N ARG A 84 -23.92 -16.50 20.51
CA ARG A 84 -24.02 -16.74 19.07
C ARG A 84 -24.73 -15.59 18.36
N GLY A 85 -24.38 -15.34 17.09
CA GLY A 85 -24.98 -14.24 16.33
C GLY A 85 -24.42 -12.86 16.67
N SER A 86 -23.47 -12.75 17.60
CA SER A 86 -22.92 -11.46 18.06
C SER A 86 -21.90 -10.85 17.09
N LEU A 87 -21.67 -9.55 17.25
CA LEU A 87 -20.55 -8.84 16.65
C LEU A 87 -19.44 -8.67 17.70
N ILE A 88 -18.19 -8.93 17.32
CA ILE A 88 -17.01 -8.71 18.15
C ILE A 88 -16.15 -7.65 17.50
N VAL A 89 -15.78 -6.61 18.24
CA VAL A 89 -14.90 -5.53 17.76
C VAL A 89 -13.72 -5.39 18.70
N VAL A 90 -12.51 -5.48 18.17
CA VAL A 90 -11.25 -5.33 18.93
C VAL A 90 -10.42 -4.23 18.30
N ASP A 91 -10.35 -3.08 18.97
CA ASP A 91 -9.43 -2.00 18.62
C ASP A 91 -8.02 -2.28 19.12
N GLU A 92 -7.03 -1.78 18.40
CA GLU A 92 -5.62 -2.06 18.61
C GLU A 92 -5.34 -3.57 18.80
N ALA A 93 -5.88 -4.40 17.92
CA ALA A 93 -5.86 -5.86 18.01
C ALA A 93 -4.46 -6.47 18.21
N GLN A 94 -3.40 -5.76 17.82
CA GLN A 94 -2.02 -6.18 18.10
C GLN A 94 -1.67 -6.20 19.59
N LEU A 95 -2.45 -5.58 20.47
CA LEU A 95 -2.31 -5.70 21.93
C LEU A 95 -2.76 -7.08 22.42
N VAL A 96 -3.73 -7.68 21.73
CA VAL A 96 -4.27 -9.00 22.06
C VAL A 96 -3.43 -10.09 21.39
N TRP A 97 -3.15 -9.92 20.09
CA TRP A 97 -2.52 -10.92 19.23
C TRP A 97 -1.27 -10.38 18.53
N ASP A 98 -0.27 -9.96 19.30
CA ASP A 98 1.04 -9.55 18.76
C ASP A 98 1.78 -10.76 18.17
N ALA A 99 2.34 -10.59 16.96
CA ALA A 99 3.08 -11.64 16.26
C ALA A 99 4.28 -12.18 17.06
N ARG A 100 4.86 -11.38 17.95
CA ARG A 100 6.02 -11.77 18.77
C ARG A 100 5.64 -12.64 19.96
N GLU A 101 4.41 -12.52 20.44
CA GLU A 101 3.91 -13.23 21.64
C GLU A 101 2.98 -14.41 21.30
N TRP A 102 2.73 -14.62 20.01
CA TRP A 102 1.76 -15.59 19.50
C TRP A 102 1.99 -17.03 19.97
N GLN A 103 3.25 -17.46 20.09
CA GLN A 103 3.61 -18.81 20.54
C GLN A 103 2.99 -19.18 21.90
N ARG A 104 2.66 -18.18 22.73
CA ARG A 104 2.12 -18.38 24.08
C ARG A 104 0.59 -18.32 24.16
N THR A 105 -0.08 -17.76 23.15
CA THR A 105 -1.49 -17.36 23.25
C THR A 105 -2.34 -17.81 22.04
N GLY A 106 -1.70 -18.30 20.97
CA GLY A 106 -2.28 -18.29 19.63
C GLY A 106 -3.25 -19.41 19.27
N LYS A 107 -3.04 -20.64 19.74
CA LYS A 107 -3.77 -21.80 19.17
C LYS A 107 -5.28 -21.77 19.42
N GLN A 108 -5.70 -21.50 20.66
CA GLN A 108 -7.12 -21.45 21.01
C GLN A 108 -7.82 -20.22 20.43
N SER A 109 -7.12 -19.08 20.35
CA SER A 109 -7.64 -17.90 19.66
C SER A 109 -7.76 -18.14 18.16
N LEU A 110 -6.81 -18.84 17.54
CA LEU A 110 -6.87 -19.19 16.13
C LEU A 110 -8.05 -20.13 15.84
N ALA A 111 -8.23 -21.17 16.65
CA ALA A 111 -9.37 -22.08 16.54
C ALA A 111 -10.70 -21.32 16.64
N PHE A 112 -10.82 -20.39 17.59
CA PHE A 112 -11.98 -19.52 17.68
C PHE A 112 -12.22 -18.74 16.38
N MET A 113 -11.17 -18.13 15.83
CA MET A 113 -11.26 -17.32 14.61
C MET A 113 -11.55 -18.16 13.36
N GLU A 114 -11.12 -19.41 13.32
CA GLU A 114 -11.47 -20.35 12.25
C GLU A 114 -12.95 -20.73 12.32
N TYR A 115 -13.48 -21.02 13.51
CA TYR A 115 -14.85 -21.48 13.70
C TYR A 115 -15.90 -20.37 13.93
N HIS A 116 -15.52 -19.09 14.01
CA HIS A 116 -16.43 -17.97 14.30
C HIS A 116 -17.73 -17.98 13.45
N ARG A 117 -17.63 -18.37 12.18
CA ARG A 117 -18.77 -18.45 11.25
C ARG A 117 -19.80 -19.51 11.63
N HIS A 118 -19.36 -20.64 12.19
CA HIS A 118 -20.26 -21.72 12.67
C HIS A 118 -21.13 -21.23 13.83
N PHE A 119 -20.66 -20.25 14.58
CA PHE A 119 -21.36 -19.65 15.71
C PHE A 119 -22.17 -18.41 15.34
N GLY A 120 -22.21 -18.05 14.05
CA GLY A 120 -22.92 -16.85 13.62
C GLY A 120 -22.21 -15.55 14.00
N LEU A 121 -20.91 -15.58 14.28
CA LEU A 121 -20.18 -14.41 14.79
C LEU A 121 -19.60 -13.60 13.62
N ASP A 122 -19.64 -12.27 13.74
CA ASP A 122 -18.81 -11.36 12.95
C ASP A 122 -17.66 -10.85 13.83
N VAL A 123 -16.45 -10.80 13.29
CA VAL A 123 -15.26 -10.34 14.01
C VAL A 123 -14.63 -9.17 13.26
N VAL A 124 -14.41 -8.05 13.95
CA VAL A 124 -13.79 -6.85 13.42
C VAL A 124 -12.53 -6.56 14.20
N LEU A 125 -11.39 -6.67 13.53
CA LEU A 125 -10.08 -6.35 14.08
C LEU A 125 -9.65 -4.99 13.54
N ILE A 126 -9.24 -4.09 14.42
CA ILE A 126 -8.68 -2.79 14.02
C ILE A 126 -7.22 -2.75 14.45
N THR A 127 -6.35 -2.34 13.53
CA THR A 127 -4.92 -2.19 13.83
C THR A 127 -4.34 -0.99 13.10
N GLN A 128 -3.24 -0.44 13.62
CA GLN A 128 -2.46 0.56 12.88
C GLN A 128 -1.57 -0.08 11.81
N ALA A 129 -1.09 -1.30 12.08
CA ALA A 129 -0.09 -1.97 11.26
C ALA A 129 -0.36 -3.49 11.24
N PRO A 130 -0.90 -4.03 10.13
CA PRO A 130 -1.18 -5.46 10.00
C PRO A 130 0.03 -6.35 10.23
N GLY A 131 1.26 -5.87 9.94
CA GLY A 131 2.48 -6.62 10.19
C GLY A 131 2.82 -6.86 11.67
N ARG A 132 2.13 -6.20 12.61
CA ARG A 132 2.25 -6.48 14.05
C ARG A 132 1.32 -7.60 14.52
N LEU A 133 0.26 -7.89 13.77
CA LEU A 133 -0.64 -9.00 14.06
C LEU A 133 -0.04 -10.32 13.61
N ASP A 134 -0.46 -11.39 14.28
CA ASP A 134 -0.12 -12.74 13.83
C ASP A 134 -0.55 -12.98 12.37
N LYS A 135 0.34 -13.66 11.61
CA LYS A 135 0.13 -13.89 10.18
C LYS A 135 -1.03 -14.86 9.92
N GLY A 136 -1.28 -15.81 10.82
CA GLY A 136 -2.42 -16.73 10.73
C GLY A 136 -3.73 -15.95 10.80
N LEU A 137 -3.88 -15.07 11.79
CA LEU A 137 -5.06 -14.21 11.92
C LEU A 137 -5.27 -13.31 10.70
N VAL A 138 -4.21 -12.66 10.21
CA VAL A 138 -4.31 -11.80 9.02
C VAL A 138 -4.75 -12.60 7.78
N ARG A 139 -4.32 -13.87 7.65
CA ARG A 139 -4.74 -14.75 6.54
C ARG A 139 -6.18 -15.22 6.64
N LEU A 140 -6.76 -15.29 7.85
CA LEU A 140 -8.16 -15.65 8.06
C LEU A 140 -9.12 -14.50 7.76
N ALA A 141 -8.62 -13.26 7.70
CA ALA A 141 -9.43 -12.11 7.35
C ALA A 141 -10.01 -12.27 5.94
N ASN A 142 -11.32 -12.07 5.84
CA ASN A 142 -12.03 -12.17 4.57
C ASN A 142 -11.82 -10.93 3.72
N GLU A 143 -11.81 -9.77 4.38
CA GLU A 143 -11.54 -8.49 3.74
C GLU A 143 -10.66 -7.65 4.66
N CYS A 144 -9.70 -6.97 4.03
CA CYS A 144 -8.79 -6.04 4.66
C CYS A 144 -9.11 -4.62 4.18
N LEU A 145 -9.59 -3.77 5.08
CA LEU A 145 -10.07 -2.43 4.79
C LEU A 145 -9.03 -1.39 5.20
N HIS A 146 -8.33 -0.82 4.22
CA HIS A 146 -7.36 0.24 4.44
C HIS A 146 -8.04 1.61 4.43
N VAL A 147 -8.21 2.18 5.61
CA VAL A 147 -8.79 3.50 5.81
C VAL A 147 -7.71 4.57 5.70
N LYS A 148 -7.95 5.59 4.87
CA LYS A 148 -7.05 6.74 4.66
C LYS A 148 -7.82 8.05 4.73
N ASN A 149 -7.41 8.96 5.60
CA ASN A 149 -8.04 10.28 5.70
C ASN A 149 -7.53 11.20 4.60
N LEU A 150 -8.42 11.79 3.79
CA LEU A 150 -8.00 12.63 2.65
C LEU A 150 -7.46 14.01 3.05
N ARG A 151 -7.55 14.39 4.33
CA ARG A 151 -6.99 15.65 4.82
C ARG A 151 -5.48 15.76 4.60
N PHE A 152 -4.74 14.64 4.50
CA PHE A 152 -3.30 14.71 4.19
C PHE A 152 -3.04 15.20 2.77
N LEU A 153 -3.98 15.02 1.83
CA LEU A 153 -3.81 15.39 0.44
C LEU A 153 -4.13 16.88 0.21
N SER A 154 -5.18 17.38 0.86
CA SER A 154 -5.47 18.82 0.88
C SER A 154 -6.41 19.21 2.00
N THR A 155 -6.29 20.46 2.48
CA THR A 155 -7.22 21.05 3.45
C THR A 155 -8.66 21.09 2.93
N ALA A 156 -8.85 21.25 1.61
CA ALA A 156 -10.17 21.27 0.97
C ALA A 156 -10.89 19.90 0.98
N LEU A 157 -10.13 18.80 1.12
CA LEU A 157 -10.67 17.45 1.30
C LEU A 157 -10.86 17.08 2.77
N GLY A 158 -10.71 18.05 3.69
CA GLY A 158 -11.05 17.89 5.09
C GLY A 158 -12.46 17.33 5.29
N GLY A 159 -12.60 16.41 6.24
CA GLY A 159 -13.89 15.76 6.50
C GLY A 159 -14.19 14.55 5.60
N ARG A 160 -13.29 14.18 4.67
CA ARG A 160 -13.45 13.00 3.80
C ARG A 160 -12.35 11.97 4.07
N TYR A 161 -12.69 10.71 3.87
CA TYR A 161 -11.75 9.60 3.92
C TYR A 161 -12.10 8.56 2.85
N VAL A 162 -11.16 7.67 2.60
CA VAL A 162 -11.29 6.59 1.62
C VAL A 162 -11.05 5.27 2.32
N VAL A 163 -11.88 4.29 2.01
CA VAL A 163 -11.74 2.91 2.45
C VAL A 163 -11.39 2.08 1.22
N ASN A 164 -10.18 1.53 1.21
CA ASN A 164 -9.70 0.66 0.15
C ASN A 164 -9.84 -0.79 0.62
N VAL A 165 -10.75 -1.52 0.01
CA VAL A 165 -11.01 -2.93 0.30
C VAL A 165 -10.00 -3.78 -0.47
N ARG A 166 -9.37 -4.72 0.23
CA ARG A 166 -8.35 -5.64 -0.28
C ARG A 166 -8.64 -7.05 0.23
N GLN A 167 -8.17 -8.07 -0.47
CA GLN A 167 -8.23 -9.44 0.05
C GLN A 167 -7.17 -9.60 1.14
N THR A 168 -5.95 -9.16 0.85
CA THR A 168 -4.81 -9.21 1.78
C THR A 168 -4.22 -7.81 1.97
N PRO A 169 -3.65 -7.45 3.14
CA PRO A 169 -3.10 -6.10 3.32
C PRO A 169 -1.93 -5.77 2.38
N GLN A 170 -1.23 -6.81 1.89
CA GLN A 170 -0.07 -6.70 1.00
C GLN A 170 -0.44 -6.40 -0.45
N ASP A 171 -1.70 -6.59 -0.85
CA ASP A 171 -2.15 -6.37 -2.22
C ASP A 171 -1.90 -4.91 -2.61
N ARG A 172 -1.33 -4.66 -3.80
CA ARG A 172 -1.04 -3.29 -4.23
C ARG A 172 -2.31 -2.54 -4.59
N GLU A 173 -3.17 -3.21 -5.36
CA GLU A 173 -4.41 -2.63 -5.87
C GLU A 173 -5.59 -3.02 -4.98
N PRO A 174 -6.47 -2.07 -4.67
CA PRO A 174 -7.71 -2.39 -3.98
C PRO A 174 -8.69 -3.08 -4.93
N VAL A 175 -9.43 -4.06 -4.40
CA VAL A 175 -10.57 -4.68 -5.08
C VAL A 175 -11.69 -3.66 -5.24
N ALA A 176 -11.91 -2.82 -4.23
CA ALA A 176 -12.88 -1.75 -4.28
C ALA A 176 -12.39 -0.54 -3.48
N THR A 177 -12.80 0.65 -3.91
CA THR A 177 -12.49 1.89 -3.21
C THR A 177 -13.78 2.65 -2.91
N MET A 178 -14.07 2.81 -1.62
CA MET A 178 -15.23 3.57 -1.14
C MET A 178 -14.79 4.95 -0.67
N ARG A 179 -15.43 6.00 -1.18
CA ARG A 179 -15.23 7.37 -0.70
C ARG A 179 -16.31 7.68 0.35
N ARG A 180 -15.88 8.16 1.51
CA ARG A 180 -16.75 8.43 2.65
C ARG A 180 -16.54 9.83 3.20
N LYS A 181 -17.52 10.29 3.99
CA LYS A 181 -17.48 11.55 4.74
C LYS A 181 -17.61 11.22 6.22
N PHE A 182 -16.89 11.96 7.05
CA PHE A 182 -17.06 11.84 8.49
C PHE A 182 -18.43 12.41 8.89
N ASP A 183 -19.24 11.57 9.54
CA ASP A 183 -20.51 11.96 10.16
C ASP A 183 -20.27 12.43 11.60
N SER A 184 -20.75 13.64 11.92
CA SER A 184 -20.70 14.23 13.26
C SER A 184 -21.48 13.43 14.31
N ASN A 185 -22.56 12.76 13.91
CA ASN A 185 -23.39 11.98 14.82
C ASN A 185 -22.66 10.69 15.28
N VAL A 186 -21.85 10.11 14.39
CA VAL A 186 -21.00 8.96 14.73
C VAL A 186 -19.93 9.39 15.75
N PHE A 187 -19.38 10.60 15.66
CA PHE A 187 -18.49 11.14 16.70
C PHE A 187 -19.19 11.42 18.04
N ALA A 188 -20.52 11.47 18.07
CA ALA A 188 -21.22 11.47 19.34
C ALA A 188 -21.15 10.09 20.00
N CYS A 189 -21.25 9.02 19.21
CA CYS A 189 -21.17 7.63 19.64
C CYS A 189 -19.74 7.19 20.02
N TYR A 190 -18.74 7.83 19.43
CA TYR A 190 -17.33 7.51 19.64
C TYR A 190 -16.47 8.78 19.77
N ARG A 191 -15.73 8.90 20.88
CA ARG A 191 -14.70 9.92 21.06
C ARG A 191 -13.35 9.27 21.34
N SER A 192 -12.46 9.27 20.36
CA SER A 192 -11.08 8.90 20.62
C SER A 192 -10.46 9.91 21.61
N SER A 193 -9.79 9.42 22.64
CA SER A 193 -9.04 10.23 23.62
C SER A 193 -7.99 11.15 22.97
N THR A 194 -7.54 10.80 21.76
CA THR A 194 -6.64 11.63 20.93
C THR A 194 -7.31 12.86 20.31
N ALA A 195 -8.64 12.89 20.14
CA ALA A 195 -9.37 14.06 19.63
C ALA A 195 -9.43 15.20 20.68
N VAL A 196 -9.25 14.90 21.96
CA VAL A 196 -9.26 15.89 23.05
C VAL A 196 -7.96 16.71 23.11
N ARG A 197 -6.88 16.25 22.45
CA ARG A 197 -5.64 17.02 22.24
C ARG A 197 -5.50 17.58 20.82
N GLY A 198 -6.62 17.81 20.14
CA GLY A 198 -6.69 18.90 19.18
C GLY A 198 -6.48 20.21 19.92
N ALA A 199 -5.22 20.52 20.25
CA ALA A 199 -4.82 21.83 20.70
C ALA A 199 -5.57 22.83 19.82
N LYS A 200 -6.24 23.80 20.45
CA LYS A 200 -6.57 25.05 19.79
C LYS A 200 -5.26 25.51 19.16
N VAL A 201 -5.04 25.17 17.90
CA VAL A 201 -4.14 25.93 17.05
C VAL A 201 -4.85 27.26 17.05
N HIS A 202 -4.43 28.15 17.95
CA HIS A 202 -4.57 29.57 17.74
C HIS A 202 -4.01 29.74 16.34
N GLY A 203 -4.91 29.81 15.36
CA GLY A 203 -4.57 30.29 14.04
C GLY A 203 -4.08 31.69 14.30
N ARG A 204 -2.76 31.82 14.49
CA ARG A 204 -2.08 33.10 14.46
C ARG A 204 -2.32 33.54 13.03
N GLY A 205 -3.36 34.36 12.89
CA GLY A 205 -3.95 34.66 11.61
C GLY A 205 -2.89 35.24 10.71
N ILE A 206 -2.44 34.47 9.73
CA ILE A 206 -1.76 35.01 8.55
C ILE A 206 -2.85 35.63 7.66
N ARG A 207 -3.68 36.51 8.25
CA ARG A 207 -4.62 37.38 7.53
C ARG A 207 -3.94 38.66 7.08
N GLY A 208 -2.74 38.94 7.60
CA GLY A 208 -1.94 40.11 7.24
C GLY A 208 -1.08 39.95 5.97
N ALA A 209 -0.71 38.74 5.55
CA ALA A 209 0.17 38.57 4.37
C ALA A 209 -0.59 38.22 3.07
N MET A 210 -1.84 37.75 3.17
CA MET A 210 -2.59 37.23 2.02
C MET A 210 -3.20 38.34 1.14
N LEU A 211 -3.33 39.58 1.63
CA LEU A 211 -3.77 40.72 0.81
C LEU A 211 -2.63 41.49 0.13
N TRP A 212 -1.40 41.44 0.66
CA TRP A 212 -0.29 42.21 0.09
C TRP A 212 0.48 41.47 -0.98
N GLY A 213 0.43 40.14 -1.01
CA GLY A 213 1.07 39.33 -2.06
C GLY A 213 0.59 39.70 -3.48
N PRO A 214 -0.73 39.71 -3.75
CA PRO A 214 -1.27 40.12 -5.04
C PRO A 214 -1.00 41.60 -5.36
N ALA A 215 -1.08 42.49 -4.36
CA ALA A 215 -0.82 43.91 -4.55
C ALA A 215 0.67 44.21 -4.85
N ALA A 216 1.59 43.51 -4.18
CA ALA A 216 3.02 43.60 -4.45
C ALA A 216 3.39 43.02 -5.83
N ALA A 217 2.76 41.91 -6.23
CA ALA A 217 2.94 41.34 -7.57
C ALA A 217 2.41 42.27 -8.67
N ALA A 218 1.24 42.90 -8.46
CA ALA A 218 0.70 43.89 -9.38
C ALA A 218 1.59 45.15 -9.47
N LEU A 219 2.10 45.64 -8.33
CA LEU A 219 3.02 46.78 -8.31
C LEU A 219 4.35 46.44 -9.00
N ALA A 220 4.91 45.25 -8.79
CA ALA A 220 6.11 44.80 -9.47
C ALA A 220 5.91 44.69 -10.99
N LEU A 221 4.75 44.21 -11.44
CA LEU A 221 4.40 44.15 -12.86
C LEU A 221 4.26 45.56 -13.47
N ILE A 222 3.62 46.49 -12.76
CA ILE A 222 3.50 47.89 -13.20
C ILE A 222 4.87 48.56 -13.28
N LEU A 223 5.73 48.34 -12.29
CA LEU A 223 7.10 48.86 -12.28
C LEU A 223 7.94 48.27 -13.42
N TYR A 224 7.81 46.97 -13.72
CA TYR A 224 8.48 46.31 -14.83
C TYR A 224 8.05 46.84 -16.20
N VAL A 225 6.75 47.08 -16.39
CA VAL A 225 6.23 47.69 -17.61
C VAL A 225 6.70 49.14 -17.74
N ARG A 226 6.70 49.90 -16.63
CA ARG A 226 7.11 51.31 -16.60
C ARG A 226 8.63 51.50 -16.73
N SER A 227 9.44 50.54 -16.28
CA SER A 227 10.90 50.54 -16.45
C SER A 227 11.35 50.12 -17.86
N GLY A 228 10.41 49.96 -18.81
CA GLY A 228 10.74 49.63 -20.20
C GLY A 228 10.99 48.15 -20.45
N GLY A 229 10.52 47.23 -19.60
CA GLY A 229 10.66 45.78 -19.80
C GLY A 229 10.03 45.26 -21.09
N ILE A 230 9.09 46.01 -21.68
CA ILE A 230 8.48 45.71 -22.99
C ILE A 230 9.34 46.22 -24.17
N GLY A 231 10.28 47.13 -23.92
CA GLY A 231 11.14 47.76 -24.95
C GLY A 231 12.29 46.88 -25.47
N ILE A 232 12.48 45.66 -24.94
CA ILE A 232 13.56 44.76 -25.38
C ILE A 232 13.22 44.10 -26.74
N PHE A 233 12.00 44.27 -27.27
CA PHE A 233 11.57 43.69 -28.55
C PHE A 233 11.32 44.71 -29.67
N GLN A 234 11.95 45.88 -29.63
CA GLN A 234 12.04 46.77 -30.80
C GLN A 234 13.48 47.25 -31.05
N GLY A 235 14.14 46.55 -31.99
CA GLY A 235 15.08 47.15 -32.94
C GLY A 235 16.48 47.52 -32.45
N ARG A 236 17.44 46.62 -32.71
CA ARG A 236 18.78 47.04 -33.13
C ARG A 236 19.11 46.35 -34.44
N VAL A 237 18.60 46.93 -35.53
CA VAL A 237 19.12 46.63 -36.87
C VAL A 237 20.51 47.23 -36.90
N ALA A 238 21.53 46.39 -36.91
CA ALA A 238 22.89 46.84 -37.13
C ALA A 238 23.06 47.08 -38.64
N ASP A 239 23.33 48.33 -39.01
CA ASP A 239 23.80 48.68 -40.34
C ASP A 239 25.10 47.92 -40.64
N VAL A 240 25.02 46.92 -41.52
CA VAL A 240 26.21 46.29 -42.09
C VAL A 240 26.63 47.11 -43.31
N GLN A 241 27.71 47.87 -43.15
CA GLN A 241 28.35 48.56 -44.26
C GLN A 241 28.93 47.53 -45.25
N VAL A 242 28.48 47.63 -46.50
CA VAL A 242 29.07 46.91 -47.63
C VAL A 242 30.34 47.64 -48.05
N THR A 243 31.49 47.09 -47.67
CA THR A 243 32.78 47.44 -48.31
C THR A 243 33.11 46.40 -49.37
N THR A 244 32.96 46.82 -50.62
CA THR A 244 33.48 46.16 -51.81
C THR A 244 35.00 46.27 -51.85
N GLY A 245 35.71 45.15 -51.98
CA GLY A 245 37.09 45.14 -52.48
C GLY A 245 38.01 44.10 -51.83
N GLY A 246 38.37 43.07 -52.60
CA GLY A 246 39.51 42.20 -52.30
C GLY A 246 39.26 40.73 -52.61
N VAL A 247 39.27 40.36 -53.90
CA VAL A 247 39.33 38.95 -54.33
C VAL A 247 40.69 38.40 -53.92
N HIS A 248 40.70 37.47 -52.95
CA HIS A 248 41.84 36.60 -52.71
C HIS A 248 41.46 35.15 -53.02
N GLU A 249 42.36 34.57 -53.80
CA GLU A 249 42.32 33.31 -54.52
C GLU A 249 42.10 32.08 -53.62
N ALA A 250 41.23 31.17 -54.07
CA ALA A 250 40.88 29.95 -53.36
C ALA A 250 42.07 28.98 -53.29
N LYS A 251 42.60 28.75 -52.09
CA LYS A 251 43.52 27.62 -51.86
C LYS A 251 42.72 26.33 -51.88
N HIS A 252 43.07 25.47 -52.84
CA HIS A 252 42.69 24.08 -52.96
C HIS A 252 42.79 23.35 -51.61
N PHE A 253 41.69 22.74 -51.16
CA PHE A 253 41.71 21.69 -50.15
C PHE A 253 41.45 20.37 -50.88
N GLU A 254 42.50 19.60 -51.08
CA GLU A 254 42.43 18.29 -51.72
C GLU A 254 41.74 17.29 -50.78
N ILE A 255 40.79 16.53 -51.32
CA ILE A 255 40.16 15.38 -50.67
C ILE A 255 41.01 14.16 -51.01
N PRO A 256 41.71 13.51 -50.05
CA PRO A 256 42.30 12.20 -50.32
C PRO A 256 41.17 11.18 -50.30
N ASN A 257 40.89 10.61 -51.46
CA ASN A 257 40.01 9.48 -51.60
C ASN A 257 40.83 8.18 -51.68
N ALA A 258 40.21 7.10 -51.20
CA ALA A 258 40.55 5.69 -51.31
C ALA A 258 41.51 5.07 -50.27
N GLY A 259 40.93 4.22 -49.42
CA GLY A 259 41.64 3.12 -48.76
C GLY A 259 40.94 2.65 -47.49
N ALA A 260 40.26 1.49 -47.59
CA ALA A 260 39.87 0.51 -46.55
C ALA A 260 40.34 0.80 -45.09
N GLU A 261 39.56 0.66 -44.03
CA GLU A 261 38.71 -0.46 -43.62
C GLU A 261 37.70 0.01 -42.55
N ARG A 262 36.51 -0.61 -42.54
CA ARG A 262 35.52 -0.43 -41.46
C ARG A 262 36.02 -1.16 -40.22
N ALA A 263 36.37 -0.42 -39.17
CA ALA A 263 36.72 -1.00 -37.88
C ALA A 263 35.50 -1.73 -37.28
N LYS A 264 35.56 -3.07 -37.27
CA LYS A 264 34.65 -3.93 -36.51
C LYS A 264 34.90 -3.71 -35.01
N TRP A 265 33.83 -3.49 -34.27
CA TRP A 265 33.83 -3.54 -32.81
C TRP A 265 33.44 -4.95 -32.36
N ASP A 266 34.34 -5.68 -31.71
CA ASP A 266 34.08 -7.00 -31.13
C ASP A 266 33.87 -6.88 -29.59
N PRO A 267 32.81 -7.48 -29.02
CA PRO A 267 32.60 -7.50 -27.57
C PRO A 267 33.47 -8.56 -26.86
N PRO A 268 33.83 -8.35 -25.57
CA PRO A 268 34.78 -9.20 -24.87
C PRO A 268 34.18 -10.53 -24.37
N THR A 269 34.92 -11.62 -24.58
CA THR A 269 34.62 -12.98 -24.09
C THR A 269 35.03 -13.17 -22.61
N PRO A 270 34.27 -13.89 -21.77
CA PRO A 270 34.71 -14.23 -20.42
C PRO A 270 35.80 -15.32 -20.46
N GLY A 271 37.01 -14.98 -20.04
CA GLY A 271 38.11 -15.91 -19.86
C GLY A 271 38.00 -16.66 -18.53
N ILE A 272 37.88 -17.99 -18.61
CA ILE A 272 38.14 -18.92 -17.51
C ILE A 272 39.67 -19.07 -17.41
N THR A 273 40.25 -18.74 -16.25
CA THR A 273 41.58 -19.20 -15.86
C THR A 273 41.51 -19.74 -14.44
N GLY A 274 41.67 -21.05 -14.33
CA GLY A 274 42.07 -21.70 -13.09
C GLY A 274 43.59 -21.69 -12.98
N ASP A 275 44.09 -21.62 -11.75
CA ASP A 275 45.23 -22.40 -11.30
C ASP A 275 45.21 -22.49 -9.78
N GLY A 276 45.38 -23.71 -9.26
CA GLY A 276 45.25 -24.05 -7.84
C GLY A 276 46.58 -24.21 -7.11
N ARG A 277 46.49 -24.37 -5.78
CA ARG A 277 47.19 -25.37 -4.93
C ARG A 277 46.99 -25.06 -3.44
N GLY A 278 46.69 -26.09 -2.64
CA GLY A 278 46.78 -26.01 -1.16
C GLY A 278 45.98 -27.05 -0.35
N SER A 279 46.28 -28.34 -0.53
CA SER A 279 46.36 -29.45 0.45
C SER A 279 45.39 -29.59 1.66
N ALA A 280 44.66 -30.71 1.72
CA ALA A 280 44.59 -31.65 2.87
C ALA A 280 43.73 -32.90 2.52
N GLU A 281 44.25 -34.12 2.80
CA GLU A 281 43.64 -35.45 2.62
C GLU A 281 42.76 -35.90 3.83
N PRO A 282 42.31 -37.18 3.97
CA PRO A 282 41.33 -37.92 3.17
C PRO A 282 40.20 -38.58 4.02
N GLY A 283 39.15 -39.13 3.39
CA GLY A 283 38.13 -39.93 4.08
C GLY A 283 37.19 -40.71 3.15
N GLU A 284 37.53 -41.98 2.94
CA GLU A 284 36.72 -43.19 2.73
C GLU A 284 35.34 -43.20 2.01
N ALA A 285 35.26 -44.14 1.06
CA ALA A 285 34.25 -45.21 0.91
C ALA A 285 33.35 -45.24 -0.34
N ALA A 286 33.58 -46.32 -1.11
CA ALA A 286 32.61 -47.29 -1.65
C ALA A 286 31.76 -46.96 -2.90
N THR A 287 32.29 -47.42 -4.05
CA THR A 287 31.74 -48.48 -4.93
C THR A 287 30.22 -48.70 -4.99
N ALA A 288 29.63 -48.54 -6.18
CA ALA A 288 28.69 -49.51 -6.77
C ALA A 288 28.50 -49.25 -8.29
N ALA A 289 28.29 -50.34 -9.03
CA ALA A 289 28.52 -50.51 -10.45
C ALA A 289 27.32 -50.21 -11.39
N ARG A 290 27.68 -49.95 -12.66
CA ARG A 290 26.91 -50.00 -13.94
C ARG A 290 26.28 -51.40 -14.22
N PRO A 291 25.44 -51.66 -15.27
CA PRO A 291 25.41 -51.05 -16.64
C PRO A 291 23.99 -50.79 -17.25
N ALA A 292 23.82 -49.79 -18.13
CA ALA A 292 23.88 -49.78 -19.60
C ALA A 292 22.73 -50.48 -20.36
N GLN A 293 21.94 -49.69 -21.11
CA GLN A 293 21.43 -50.09 -22.43
C GLN A 293 21.18 -48.84 -23.30
N ALA A 294 21.80 -48.89 -24.49
CA ALA A 294 21.66 -48.03 -25.66
C ALA A 294 20.54 -48.63 -26.56
N ASP A 295 19.96 -48.05 -27.60
CA ASP A 295 20.14 -46.87 -28.45
C ASP A 295 18.74 -46.58 -29.08
N ASP A 296 18.47 -45.34 -29.50
CA ASP A 296 18.13 -45.00 -30.89
C ASP A 296 17.53 -43.59 -31.03
N ALA A 297 18.02 -42.92 -32.08
CA ALA A 297 17.95 -41.51 -32.35
C ALA A 297 16.61 -41.00 -32.90
N VAL A 298 16.36 -39.69 -32.77
CA VAL A 298 16.22 -38.71 -33.89
C VAL A 298 15.82 -37.36 -33.28
N GLY A 299 16.60 -36.32 -33.59
CA GLY A 299 16.54 -35.03 -32.93
C GLY A 299 15.48 -34.05 -33.44
N GLN A 300 15.23 -33.04 -32.60
CA GLN A 300 15.06 -31.63 -32.95
C GLN A 300 14.93 -30.86 -31.62
N SER A 301 16.01 -30.26 -31.13
CA SER A 301 15.95 -29.31 -30.02
C SER A 301 15.43 -27.97 -30.56
N SER A 302 14.22 -27.59 -30.16
CA SER A 302 13.77 -26.21 -30.22
C SER A 302 13.54 -25.75 -28.78
N ASP A 303 14.47 -24.93 -28.27
CA ASP A 303 14.27 -24.17 -27.03
C ASP A 303 13.17 -23.15 -27.27
N GLU A 304 11.92 -23.57 -27.14
CA GLU A 304 10.78 -22.67 -27.27
C GLU A 304 10.61 -21.90 -25.96
N LYS A 305 11.25 -20.72 -25.88
CA LYS A 305 11.14 -19.81 -24.74
C LYS A 305 9.66 -19.50 -24.46
N ARG A 306 9.25 -19.70 -23.20
CA ARG A 306 7.89 -19.52 -22.69
C ARG A 306 7.43 -18.07 -22.86
N ILE A 307 6.21 -17.90 -23.35
CA ILE A 307 5.57 -16.59 -23.49
C ILE A 307 5.15 -16.08 -22.11
N VAL A 308 5.56 -14.84 -21.77
CA VAL A 308 5.33 -14.21 -20.46
C VAL A 308 4.29 -13.09 -20.56
N GLY A 309 4.00 -12.58 -21.75
CA GLY A 309 2.96 -11.57 -21.97
C GLY A 309 2.75 -11.25 -23.44
N VAL A 310 1.59 -10.65 -23.75
CA VAL A 310 1.24 -10.16 -25.08
C VAL A 310 0.72 -8.74 -24.91
N VAL A 311 1.26 -7.80 -25.68
CA VAL A 311 0.82 -6.40 -25.68
C VAL A 311 0.61 -5.96 -27.12
N GLU A 312 -0.50 -5.27 -27.37
CA GLU A 312 -0.80 -4.65 -28.65
C GLU A 312 -0.40 -3.17 -28.60
N VAL A 313 0.49 -2.77 -29.50
CA VAL A 313 0.93 -1.37 -29.65
C VAL A 313 0.74 -1.00 -31.12
N ASP A 314 0.02 0.09 -31.37
CA ASP A 314 -0.25 0.64 -32.71
C ASP A 314 -0.80 -0.39 -33.73
N GLY A 315 -1.65 -1.32 -33.26
CA GLY A 315 -2.29 -2.35 -34.09
C GLY A 315 -1.39 -3.54 -34.44
N ALA A 316 -0.18 -3.62 -33.86
CA ALA A 316 0.71 -4.76 -33.99
C ALA A 316 0.82 -5.52 -32.65
N VAL A 317 0.61 -6.83 -32.70
CA VAL A 317 0.72 -7.72 -31.53
C VAL A 317 2.18 -8.09 -31.30
N GLN A 318 2.72 -7.71 -30.14
CA GLN A 318 4.05 -8.12 -29.70
C GLN A 318 3.96 -9.18 -28.59
N VAL A 319 4.68 -10.28 -28.78
CA VAL A 319 4.71 -11.44 -27.88
C VAL A 319 6.04 -11.44 -27.13
N TRP A 320 6.00 -11.46 -25.81
CA TRP A 320 7.16 -11.38 -24.93
C TRP A 320 7.59 -12.77 -24.46
N ARG A 321 8.87 -13.10 -24.57
CA ARG A 321 9.41 -14.42 -24.17
C ARG A 321 10.43 -14.29 -23.05
N ASP A 322 10.58 -15.35 -22.28
CA ASP A 322 11.46 -15.37 -21.11
C ASP A 322 12.94 -15.16 -21.52
N GLY A 323 13.61 -14.18 -20.90
CA GLY A 323 14.99 -13.80 -21.18
C GLY A 323 15.23 -12.67 -22.20
N ASP A 324 14.19 -11.91 -22.59
CA ASP A 324 14.36 -10.69 -23.37
C ASP A 324 14.92 -9.56 -22.46
N HIS A 325 16.13 -9.05 -22.77
CA HIS A 325 16.80 -7.98 -22.01
C HIS A 325 16.62 -6.61 -22.68
N TRP A 326 16.26 -5.58 -21.91
CA TRP A 326 16.08 -4.20 -22.39
C TRP A 326 17.29 -3.31 -22.05
N MET A 327 17.72 -2.49 -23.00
CA MET A 327 18.43 -1.24 -22.71
C MET A 327 17.40 -0.17 -22.30
N ARG A 328 17.78 0.65 -21.31
CA ARG A 328 16.95 1.73 -20.73
C ARG A 328 16.55 2.80 -21.74
#